data_AF-A0A8S3TZE2-F1
#
_entry.id   AF-A0A8S3TZE2-F1
#
_cell.length_a   1.000
_cell.length_b   1.000
_cell.length_c   1.000
_cell.angle_alpha   90.00
_cell.angle_beta   90.00
_cell.angle_gamma   90.00
#
_symmetry.space_group_name_H-M   'P 1'
#
loop_
_entity.id
_entity.type
_entity.pdbx_description
1 polymer ?
#
loop_
_entity_poly.entity_id
_entity_poly.type
_entity_poly.pdbx_seq_one_letter_code
_entity_poly.pdbx_strand_id
1 'polypeptide(L)'
;MGPKKSFKDLITETTIDDIEENNATKYINLLKDKIVINQFPLKIKIIITSEFTTPMAFDRIESHYSHPVEVVLTQNNLSTFYNNLIDKFEAWVDKFQERGSGFVFDGIKSVKVKLYKYEYQRASSYIPLQFKSSNIINVQNKKDNKCFLWSILASLFPANKDKQRVTKYKEYENEINMKGIEYPVSIKDIPKVEKQNNLSINVFALEDQTNKQSLHPVYISNVESKNVIDLLYIESNENTHYCLSKEVILEGE
;
A
#
# COMPACT_ATOMS: atom_id res chain seq x y z
N MET A 1 -24.80 21.00 7.62
CA MET A 1 -24.10 20.79 6.34
C MET A 1 -22.60 20.75 6.62
N GLY A 2 -21.99 19.56 6.64
CA GLY A 2 -20.54 19.45 6.82
C GLY A 2 -19.80 19.99 5.58
N PRO A 3 -18.61 20.59 5.73
CA PRO A 3 -17.87 21.12 4.59
C PRO A 3 -17.50 19.98 3.64
N LYS A 4 -17.84 20.13 2.35
CA LYS A 4 -17.33 19.27 1.28
C LYS A 4 -15.79 19.34 1.33
N LYS A 5 -15.14 18.29 1.83
CA LYS A 5 -13.67 18.17 1.79
C LYS A 5 -13.27 18.17 0.31
N SER A 6 -12.71 19.28 -0.14
CA SER A 6 -12.07 19.40 -1.44
C SER A 6 -10.81 18.54 -1.43
N PHE A 7 -10.75 17.56 -2.34
CA PHE A 7 -9.60 16.67 -2.51
C PHE A 7 -8.53 17.42 -3.33
N LYS A 8 -7.57 18.05 -2.65
CA LYS A 8 -6.62 19.00 -3.26
C LYS A 8 -5.45 18.36 -4.03
N ASP A 9 -5.29 17.04 -4.00
CA ASP A 9 -4.07 16.35 -4.45
C ASP A 9 -4.32 15.29 -5.53
N LEU A 10 -5.13 15.63 -6.55
CA LEU A 10 -5.44 14.74 -7.68
C LEU A 10 -4.17 14.55 -8.53
N ILE A 11 -3.68 13.31 -8.61
CA ILE A 11 -2.54 12.92 -9.47
C ILE A 11 -3.04 12.72 -10.89
N THR A 12 -4.11 11.94 -11.04
CA THR A 12 -4.65 11.58 -12.35
C THR A 12 -6.14 11.34 -12.23
N GLU A 13 -6.90 11.88 -13.17
CA GLU A 13 -8.28 11.52 -13.42
C GLU A 13 -8.36 10.92 -14.82
N THR A 14 -8.99 9.76 -14.92
CA THR A 14 -9.17 9.11 -16.21
C THR A 14 -10.55 8.47 -16.27
N THR A 15 -11.21 8.68 -17.40
CA THR A 15 -12.43 7.97 -17.74
C THR A 15 -12.09 6.88 -18.75
N ILE A 16 -12.66 5.70 -18.53
CA ILE A 16 -12.67 4.59 -19.50
C ILE A 16 -14.09 4.57 -20.06
N ASP A 17 -14.22 4.94 -21.34
CA ASP A 17 -15.46 5.05 -22.11
C ASP A 17 -15.41 4.06 -23.30
N ASP A 18 -16.54 3.85 -23.99
CA ASP A 18 -16.69 2.98 -25.17
C ASP A 18 -16.28 1.52 -24.92
N ILE A 19 -16.97 0.89 -23.96
CA ILE A 19 -16.82 -0.54 -23.66
C ILE A 19 -17.54 -1.35 -24.76
N GLU A 20 -16.86 -1.58 -25.88
CA GLU A 20 -17.30 -2.55 -26.87
C GLU A 20 -17.22 -3.96 -26.27
N GLU A 21 -18.41 -4.54 -26.08
CA GLU A 21 -18.70 -5.87 -25.56
C GLU A 21 -18.29 -6.12 -24.10
N ASN A 22 -19.14 -6.87 -23.38
CA ASN A 22 -19.07 -7.24 -21.96
C ASN A 22 -17.78 -8.01 -21.55
N ASN A 23 -16.62 -7.40 -21.72
CA ASN A 23 -15.33 -7.99 -21.39
C ASN A 23 -14.75 -7.33 -20.13
N ALA A 24 -15.27 -7.75 -18.98
CA ALA A 24 -14.82 -7.30 -17.65
C ALA A 24 -13.29 -7.49 -17.46
N THR A 25 -12.68 -8.47 -18.13
CA THR A 25 -11.23 -8.70 -18.08
C THR A 25 -10.44 -7.59 -18.77
N LYS A 26 -10.89 -7.12 -19.95
CA LYS A 26 -10.29 -5.96 -20.64
C LYS A 26 -10.36 -4.71 -19.77
N TYR A 27 -11.48 -4.54 -19.05
CA TYR A 27 -11.69 -3.46 -18.09
C TYR A 27 -10.72 -3.51 -16.89
N ILE A 28 -10.59 -4.67 -16.23
CA ILE A 28 -9.66 -4.86 -15.12
C ILE A 28 -8.22 -4.64 -15.57
N ASN A 29 -7.84 -5.06 -16.77
CA ASN A 29 -6.50 -4.84 -17.30
C ASN A 29 -6.23 -3.36 -17.59
N LEU A 30 -7.17 -2.63 -18.18
CA LEU A 30 -7.04 -1.18 -18.38
C LEU A 30 -6.95 -0.41 -17.05
N LEU A 31 -7.68 -0.86 -16.02
CA LEU A 31 -7.53 -0.33 -14.66
C LEU A 31 -6.15 -0.64 -14.09
N LYS A 32 -5.68 -1.88 -14.21
CA LYS A 32 -4.36 -2.32 -13.76
C LYS A 32 -3.27 -1.47 -14.39
N ASP A 33 -3.26 -1.34 -15.72
CA ASP A 33 -2.24 -0.59 -16.44
C ASP A 33 -2.20 0.89 -16.00
N LYS A 34 -3.37 1.52 -15.79
CA LYS A 34 -3.45 2.92 -15.34
C LYS A 34 -3.05 3.12 -13.88
N ILE A 35 -3.32 2.16 -13.00
CA ILE A 35 -3.00 2.25 -11.57
C ILE A 35 -1.52 1.92 -11.33
N VAL A 36 -0.96 0.91 -12.01
CA VAL A 36 0.41 0.41 -11.82
C VAL A 36 1.49 1.42 -12.20
N ILE A 37 1.22 2.36 -13.10
CA ILE A 37 2.18 3.39 -13.53
C ILE A 37 2.52 4.38 -12.41
N ASN A 38 1.71 4.47 -11.35
CA ASN A 38 1.89 5.45 -10.28
C ASN A 38 2.77 4.95 -9.13
N GLN A 39 3.48 5.87 -8.47
CA GLN A 39 4.21 5.59 -7.23
C GLN A 39 3.21 5.45 -6.07
N PHE A 40 3.18 4.29 -5.43
CA PHE A 40 2.44 4.07 -4.19
C PHE A 40 3.08 4.79 -3.00
N PRO A 41 2.32 5.18 -1.96
CA PRO A 41 0.89 4.90 -1.72
C PRO A 41 -0.08 5.85 -2.46
N LEU A 42 -1.29 5.36 -2.75
CA LEU A 42 -2.33 6.08 -3.50
C LEU A 42 -3.69 6.02 -2.79
N LYS A 43 -4.48 7.09 -2.89
CA LYS A 43 -5.92 7.04 -2.63
C LYS A 43 -6.65 6.86 -3.96
N ILE A 44 -7.51 5.86 -4.04
CA ILE A 44 -8.25 5.53 -5.25
C ILE A 44 -9.73 5.82 -5.02
N LYS A 45 -10.31 6.63 -5.89
CA LYS A 45 -11.76 6.82 -5.98
C LYS A 45 -12.23 6.27 -7.32
N ILE A 46 -13.18 5.34 -7.25
CA ILE A 46 -13.83 4.77 -8.44
C ILE A 46 -15.30 5.17 -8.46
N ILE A 47 -15.75 5.56 -9.65
CA ILE A 47 -17.16 5.79 -9.97
C ILE A 47 -17.48 4.99 -11.23
N ILE A 48 -18.42 4.07 -11.13
CA ILE A 48 -18.90 3.22 -12.22
C ILE A 48 -20.27 3.76 -12.64
N THR A 49 -20.42 4.08 -13.93
CA THR A 49 -21.70 4.43 -14.54
C THR A 49 -22.20 3.21 -15.30
N SER A 50 -23.43 2.80 -14.99
CA SER A 50 -24.06 1.61 -15.56
C SER A 50 -25.39 1.95 -16.18
N GLU A 51 -25.73 1.23 -17.25
CA GLU A 51 -27.02 1.28 -17.91
C GLU A 51 -27.91 0.14 -17.40
N PHE A 52 -29.18 0.45 -17.17
CA PHE A 52 -30.22 -0.51 -16.84
C PHE A 52 -31.38 -0.36 -17.81
N THR A 53 -31.95 -1.48 -18.22
CA THR A 53 -33.08 -1.53 -19.15
C THR A 53 -34.30 -2.15 -18.51
N THR A 54 -35.50 -1.75 -18.94
CA THR A 54 -36.71 -2.55 -18.70
C THR A 54 -37.00 -3.36 -19.97
N PRO A 55 -36.84 -4.69 -19.98
CA PRO A 55 -37.08 -5.49 -21.18
C PRO A 55 -38.52 -5.36 -21.72
N MET A 56 -39.48 -5.04 -20.84
CA MET A 56 -40.89 -4.94 -21.20
C MET A 56 -41.34 -3.54 -21.63
N ALA A 57 -40.75 -2.47 -21.07
CA ALA A 57 -41.13 -1.09 -21.39
C ALA A 57 -40.08 -0.37 -22.27
N PHE A 58 -38.96 -1.04 -22.56
CA PHE A 58 -37.83 -0.50 -23.34
C PHE A 58 -37.25 0.79 -22.76
N ASP A 59 -37.46 1.04 -21.47
CA ASP A 59 -36.81 2.16 -20.79
C ASP A 59 -35.32 1.87 -20.65
N ARG A 60 -34.51 2.92 -20.76
CA ARG A 60 -33.08 2.92 -20.45
C ARG A 60 -32.79 4.00 -19.45
N ILE A 61 -32.13 3.63 -18.35
CA ILE A 61 -31.69 4.58 -17.35
C ILE A 61 -30.21 4.38 -17.04
N GLU A 62 -29.57 5.45 -16.61
CA GLU A 62 -28.22 5.40 -16.08
C GLU A 62 -28.25 5.49 -14.55
N SER A 63 -27.38 4.74 -13.91
CA SER A 63 -27.13 4.83 -12.48
C SER A 63 -25.64 4.78 -12.17
N HIS A 64 -25.27 5.33 -11.01
CA HIS A 64 -23.86 5.47 -10.63
C HIS A 64 -23.58 4.74 -9.32
N TYR A 65 -22.61 3.84 -9.38
CA TYR A 65 -22.00 3.25 -8.21
C TYR A 65 -20.74 4.04 -7.83
N SER A 66 -20.70 4.54 -6.60
CA SER A 66 -19.54 5.24 -6.06
C SER A 66 -18.87 4.37 -5.00
N HIS A 67 -17.81 3.67 -5.40
CA HIS A 67 -17.04 2.84 -4.47
C HIS A 67 -16.47 3.71 -3.33
N PRO A 68 -16.41 3.22 -2.07
CA PRO A 68 -15.67 3.89 -1.01
C PRO A 68 -14.25 4.26 -1.45
N VAL A 69 -13.72 5.37 -0.94
CA VAL A 69 -12.31 5.72 -1.24
C VAL A 69 -11.44 4.72 -0.49
N GLU A 70 -10.59 4.01 -1.22
CA GLU A 70 -9.65 3.06 -0.62
C GLU A 70 -8.20 3.57 -0.76
N VAL A 71 -7.37 3.19 0.20
CA VAL A 71 -5.95 3.49 0.23
C VAL A 71 -5.23 2.23 -0.21
N VAL A 72 -4.42 2.33 -1.26
CA VAL A 72 -3.56 1.25 -1.73
C VAL A 72 -2.12 1.63 -1.42
N LEU A 73 -1.48 0.87 -0.53
CA LEU A 73 -0.16 1.21 -0.01
C LEU A 73 0.98 0.63 -0.85
N THR A 74 0.77 -0.56 -1.42
CA THR A 74 1.71 -1.22 -2.32
C THR A 74 1.00 -1.91 -3.47
N GLN A 75 1.77 -2.33 -4.46
CA GLN A 75 1.26 -3.08 -5.62
C GLN A 75 0.62 -4.42 -5.19
N ASN A 76 1.10 -5.03 -4.10
CA ASN A 76 0.60 -6.31 -3.61
C ASN A 76 -0.84 -6.19 -3.07
N ASN A 77 -1.28 -5.01 -2.63
CA ASN A 77 -2.64 -4.81 -2.15
C ASN A 77 -3.68 -4.62 -3.29
N LEU A 78 -3.23 -4.52 -4.55
CA LEU A 78 -4.13 -4.29 -5.68
C LEU A 78 -5.12 -5.43 -5.91
N SER A 79 -4.69 -6.68 -5.77
CA SER A 79 -5.56 -7.84 -5.95
C SER A 79 -6.74 -7.79 -4.98
N THR A 80 -6.46 -7.55 -3.71
CA THR A 80 -7.47 -7.40 -2.65
C THR A 80 -8.41 -6.23 -2.93
N PHE A 81 -7.87 -5.09 -3.38
CA PHE A 81 -8.67 -3.93 -3.79
C PHE A 81 -9.64 -4.27 -4.92
N TYR A 82 -9.17 -4.95 -5.98
CA TYR A 82 -10.02 -5.31 -7.11
C TYR A 82 -11.14 -6.29 -6.73
N ASN A 83 -10.83 -7.30 -5.92
CA ASN A 83 -11.85 -8.26 -5.48
C ASN A 83 -12.95 -7.57 -4.68
N ASN A 84 -12.57 -6.73 -3.72
CA ASN A 84 -13.52 -5.95 -2.91
C ASN A 84 -14.35 -4.96 -3.76
N LEU A 85 -13.76 -4.35 -4.79
CA LEU A 85 -14.49 -3.53 -5.75
C LEU A 85 -15.57 -4.32 -6.48
N ILE A 86 -15.23 -5.52 -6.98
CA ILE A 86 -16.14 -6.41 -7.71
C ILE A 86 -17.29 -6.83 -6.78
N ASP A 87 -16.98 -7.40 -5.62
CA ASP A 87 -17.98 -7.92 -4.67
C ASP A 87 -19.01 -6.84 -4.29
N LYS A 88 -18.55 -5.62 -3.99
CA LYS A 88 -19.44 -4.52 -3.61
C LYS A 88 -20.22 -3.93 -4.79
N PHE A 89 -19.67 -4.01 -6.00
CA PHE A 89 -20.37 -3.58 -7.20
C PHE A 89 -21.50 -4.55 -7.55
N GLU A 90 -21.24 -5.86 -7.55
CA GLU A 90 -22.25 -6.91 -7.77
C GLU A 90 -23.39 -6.78 -6.75
N ALA A 91 -23.05 -6.67 -5.46
CA ALA A 91 -24.05 -6.47 -4.42
C ALA A 91 -24.87 -5.17 -4.58
N TRP A 92 -24.32 -4.13 -5.23
CA TRP A 92 -25.07 -2.91 -5.56
C TRP A 92 -26.00 -3.13 -6.74
N VAL A 93 -25.57 -3.87 -7.76
CA VAL A 93 -26.41 -4.25 -8.92
C VAL A 93 -27.60 -5.08 -8.45
N ASP A 94 -27.39 -6.12 -7.63
CA ASP A 94 -28.46 -6.97 -7.11
C ASP A 94 -29.51 -6.14 -6.37
N LYS A 95 -29.06 -5.29 -5.44
CA LYS A 95 -29.94 -4.36 -4.70
C LYS A 95 -30.66 -3.34 -5.56
N PHE A 96 -30.17 -3.05 -6.77
CA PHE A 96 -30.87 -2.18 -7.70
C PHE A 96 -32.01 -2.93 -8.38
N GLN A 97 -31.76 -4.15 -8.84
CA GLN A 97 -32.73 -5.01 -9.54
C GLN A 97 -33.84 -5.52 -8.61
N GLU A 98 -33.53 -5.78 -7.33
CA GLU A 98 -34.49 -6.24 -6.31
C GLU A 98 -35.58 -5.19 -5.95
N ARG A 99 -35.46 -3.94 -6.39
CA ARG A 99 -36.40 -2.85 -6.04
C ARG A 99 -37.80 -2.97 -6.69
N GLY A 100 -38.06 -4.04 -7.43
CA GLY A 100 -39.38 -4.34 -8.00
C GLY A 100 -39.80 -3.45 -9.17
N SER A 101 -38.89 -2.62 -9.70
CA SER A 101 -39.12 -1.71 -10.83
C SER A 101 -38.94 -2.36 -12.21
N GLY A 102 -38.49 -3.62 -12.26
CA GLY A 102 -38.30 -4.37 -13.52
C GLY A 102 -37.04 -3.97 -14.30
N PHE A 103 -36.16 -3.16 -13.73
CA PHE A 103 -34.88 -2.81 -14.33
C PHE A 103 -33.88 -3.97 -14.21
N VAL A 104 -33.27 -4.32 -15.33
CA VAL A 104 -32.22 -5.33 -15.45
C VAL A 104 -30.93 -4.63 -15.86
N PHE A 105 -29.81 -5.06 -15.29
CA PHE A 105 -28.50 -4.56 -15.64
C PHE A 105 -28.18 -4.85 -17.11
N ASP A 106 -27.88 -3.81 -17.89
CA ASP A 106 -27.53 -3.92 -19.31
C ASP A 106 -26.00 -3.95 -19.48
N GLY A 107 -25.31 -3.06 -18.79
CA GLY A 107 -23.85 -3.01 -18.84
C GLY A 107 -23.23 -1.82 -18.13
N ILE A 108 -21.89 -1.79 -18.14
CA ILE A 108 -21.12 -0.62 -17.69
C ILE A 108 -20.93 0.31 -18.88
N LYS A 109 -21.31 1.58 -18.74
CA LYS A 109 -21.09 2.63 -19.73
C LYS A 109 -19.69 3.20 -19.63
N SER A 110 -19.30 3.56 -18.41
CA SER A 110 -18.02 4.19 -18.18
C SER A 110 -17.55 4.03 -16.75
N VAL A 111 -16.24 4.14 -16.57
CA VAL A 111 -15.64 4.15 -15.24
C VAL A 111 -14.65 5.28 -15.13
N LYS A 112 -14.89 6.09 -14.12
CA LYS A 112 -14.04 7.19 -13.72
C LYS A 112 -13.17 6.77 -12.55
N VAL A 113 -11.87 6.80 -12.77
CA VAL A 113 -10.85 6.55 -11.76
C VAL A 113 -10.19 7.88 -11.42
N LYS A 114 -10.15 8.22 -10.14
CA LYS A 114 -9.40 9.36 -9.62
C LYS A 114 -8.36 8.85 -8.64
N LEU A 115 -7.11 9.13 -8.95
CA LEU A 115 -5.95 8.81 -8.13
C LEU A 115 -5.49 10.07 -7.43
N TYR A 116 -5.35 10.00 -6.11
CA TYR A 116 -4.83 11.09 -5.31
C TYR A 116 -3.56 10.66 -4.61
N LYS A 117 -2.68 11.63 -4.37
CA LYS A 117 -1.51 11.42 -3.53
C LYS A 117 -1.97 11.03 -2.14
N TYR A 118 -1.47 9.91 -1.64
CA TYR A 118 -1.67 9.56 -0.25
C TYR A 118 -0.58 10.24 0.59
N GLU A 119 -0.95 11.32 1.26
CA GLU A 119 -0.15 11.81 2.38
C GLU A 119 -0.54 11.03 3.63
N TYR A 120 0.45 10.37 4.23
CA TYR A 120 0.32 9.71 5.52
C TYR A 120 -0.28 10.68 6.54
N GLN A 121 -1.52 10.43 6.95
CA GLN A 121 -2.17 11.26 7.96
C GLN A 121 -1.54 10.90 9.31
N ARG A 122 -0.75 11.85 9.84
CA ARG A 122 0.06 11.64 11.04
C ARG A 122 -0.77 11.25 12.25
N ALA A 123 -0.67 9.99 12.63
CA ALA A 123 -0.69 9.52 14.00
C ALA A 123 0.43 8.48 14.16
N SER A 124 1.69 8.96 14.16
CA SER A 124 2.91 8.15 14.29
C SER A 124 3.14 7.15 13.15
N SER A 125 4.29 7.20 12.46
CA SER A 125 4.63 6.12 11.50
C SER A 125 4.96 4.79 12.16
N TYR A 126 5.19 4.79 13.48
CA TYR A 126 5.44 3.56 14.22
C TYR A 126 4.23 2.63 14.19
N ILE A 127 4.47 1.42 13.71
CA ILE A 127 3.52 0.31 13.73
C ILE A 127 3.97 -0.68 14.81
N PRO A 128 3.15 -1.00 15.82
CA PRO A 128 3.49 -2.03 16.80
C PRO A 128 3.48 -3.42 16.16
N LEU A 129 4.38 -4.31 16.62
CA LEU A 129 4.31 -5.72 16.26
C LEU A 129 3.08 -6.35 16.92
N GLN A 130 2.37 -7.21 16.18
CA GLN A 130 1.23 -7.97 16.69
C GLN A 130 1.64 -9.23 17.47
N PHE A 131 2.95 -9.48 17.59
CA PHE A 131 3.53 -10.62 18.29
C PHE A 131 4.76 -10.19 19.09
N LYS A 132 5.18 -11.01 20.05
CA LYS A 132 6.39 -10.79 20.84
C LYS A 132 7.59 -11.43 20.16
N SER A 133 8.70 -10.69 20.06
CA SER A 133 9.98 -11.19 19.56
C SER A 133 11.15 -10.53 20.28
N SER A 134 12.16 -11.32 20.67
CA SER A 134 13.45 -10.84 21.18
C SER A 134 14.43 -10.46 20.06
N ASN A 135 14.18 -11.01 18.87
CA ASN A 135 15.08 -10.95 17.73
C ASN A 135 14.74 -9.77 16.81
N ILE A 136 13.55 -9.19 16.97
CA ILE A 136 13.16 -7.97 16.25
C ILE A 136 13.32 -6.76 17.17
N ILE A 137 14.07 -5.75 16.71
CA ILE A 137 14.07 -4.42 17.31
C ILE A 137 13.16 -3.53 16.49
N ASN A 138 11.99 -3.21 17.06
CA ASN A 138 11.07 -2.23 16.50
C ASN A 138 11.30 -0.87 17.18
N VAL A 139 12.04 0.03 16.54
CA VAL A 139 12.34 1.36 17.09
C VAL A 139 11.09 2.26 17.01
N GLN A 140 10.70 2.82 18.16
CA GLN A 140 9.46 3.56 18.37
C GLN A 140 9.55 5.02 17.89
N ASN A 141 9.49 5.23 16.58
CA ASN A 141 9.63 6.55 15.95
C ASN A 141 8.31 7.32 15.84
N LYS A 142 7.66 7.57 16.98
CA LYS A 142 6.30 8.14 17.05
C LYS A 142 6.12 9.54 16.45
N LYS A 143 7.19 10.25 16.10
CA LYS A 143 7.18 11.67 15.71
C LYS A 143 7.81 11.95 14.34
N ASP A 144 8.29 10.93 13.64
CA ASP A 144 8.96 11.06 12.34
C ASP A 144 8.60 9.86 11.43
N ASN A 145 9.18 9.80 10.23
CA ASN A 145 9.00 8.72 9.24
C ASN A 145 10.34 8.00 8.95
N LYS A 146 11.27 7.98 9.91
CA LYS A 146 12.66 7.53 9.73
C LYS A 146 12.91 6.10 10.23
N CYS A 147 11.88 5.24 10.31
CA CYS A 147 12.00 3.87 10.81
C CYS A 147 13.07 3.02 10.09
N PHE A 148 13.24 3.23 8.78
CA PHE A 148 14.32 2.62 8.00
C PHE A 148 15.71 3.02 8.53
N LEU A 149 15.98 4.33 8.66
CA LEU A 149 17.23 4.84 9.24
C LEU A 149 17.44 4.32 10.65
N TRP A 150 16.42 4.39 11.50
CA TRP A 150 16.51 3.92 12.88
C TRP A 150 16.83 2.43 12.99
N SER A 151 16.33 1.62 12.06
CA SER A 151 16.62 0.17 12.02
C SER A 151 18.06 -0.10 11.56
N ILE A 152 18.57 0.64 10.56
CA ILE A 152 19.98 0.58 10.17
C ILE A 152 20.89 0.96 11.33
N LEU A 153 20.60 2.08 12.00
CA LEU A 153 21.39 2.54 13.14
C LEU A 153 21.34 1.58 14.32
N ALA A 154 20.20 0.92 14.54
CA ALA A 154 20.10 -0.11 15.58
C ALA A 154 20.97 -1.35 15.29
N SER A 155 21.30 -1.61 14.02
CA SER A 155 22.19 -2.69 13.61
C SER A 155 23.65 -2.30 13.80
N LEU A 156 24.03 -1.12 13.30
CA LEU A 156 25.41 -0.62 13.31
C LEU A 156 25.87 -0.15 14.70
N PHE A 157 24.95 0.40 15.49
CA PHE A 157 25.21 0.97 16.81
C PHE A 157 24.29 0.32 17.86
N PRO A 158 24.46 -0.98 18.16
CA PRO A 158 23.53 -1.74 18.96
C PRO A 158 23.48 -1.23 20.42
N ALA A 159 22.30 -0.81 20.86
CA ALA A 159 22.07 -0.43 22.25
C ALA A 159 21.98 -1.66 23.17
N ASN A 160 22.45 -1.52 24.41
CA ASN A 160 22.35 -2.59 25.42
C ASN A 160 20.96 -2.67 26.07
N LYS A 161 20.38 -1.52 26.41
CA LYS A 161 19.06 -1.39 27.08
C LYS A 161 18.16 -0.44 26.31
N ASP A 162 16.85 -0.67 26.42
CA ASP A 162 15.81 0.14 25.77
C ASP A 162 16.03 0.32 24.26
N LYS A 163 16.40 -0.77 23.58
CA LYS A 163 16.76 -0.78 22.15
C LYS A 163 15.65 -0.26 21.24
N GLN A 164 14.41 -0.24 21.71
CA GLN A 164 13.25 0.30 21.02
C GLN A 164 13.15 1.83 21.03
N ARG A 165 14.02 2.57 21.74
CA ARG A 165 13.92 4.04 21.86
C ARG A 165 14.79 4.75 20.84
N VAL A 166 14.21 5.67 20.07
CA VAL A 166 14.92 6.55 19.12
C VAL A 166 16.10 7.28 19.78
N THR A 167 15.96 7.71 21.04
CA THR A 167 17.01 8.45 21.75
C THR A 167 18.32 7.68 21.91
N LYS A 168 18.33 6.35 21.73
CA LYS A 168 19.54 5.52 21.75
C LYS A 168 20.39 5.65 20.49
N TYR A 169 19.82 6.17 19.41
CA TYR A 169 20.46 6.22 18.09
C TYR A 169 20.59 7.63 17.54
N LYS A 170 20.03 8.63 18.21
CA LYS A 170 20.02 10.03 17.76
C LYS A 170 21.41 10.61 17.52
N GLU A 171 22.39 10.24 18.33
CA GLU A 171 23.77 10.72 18.14
C GLU A 171 24.38 10.26 16.82
N TYR A 172 23.92 9.13 16.29
CA TYR A 172 24.38 8.54 15.03
C TYR A 172 23.53 8.92 13.82
N GLU A 173 22.55 9.83 13.96
CA GLU A 173 21.58 10.14 12.91
C GLU A 173 22.24 10.62 11.60
N ASN A 174 23.43 11.22 11.68
CA ASN A 174 24.19 11.72 10.54
C ASN A 174 25.25 10.73 10.02
N GLU A 175 25.39 9.54 10.62
CA GLU A 175 26.37 8.52 10.19
C GLU A 175 25.96 7.79 8.91
N ILE A 176 24.69 7.93 8.49
CA ILE A 176 24.16 7.33 7.27
C ILE A 176 23.91 8.41 6.23
N ASN A 177 24.54 8.26 5.07
CA ASN A 177 24.31 9.09 3.91
C ASN A 177 22.96 8.77 3.28
N MET A 178 22.02 9.71 3.42
CA MET A 178 20.66 9.64 2.88
C MET A 178 20.44 10.68 1.76
N LYS A 179 21.52 11.10 1.07
CA LYS A 179 21.45 12.18 0.08
C LYS A 179 20.57 11.80 -1.10
N GLY A 180 19.49 12.56 -1.28
CA GLY A 180 18.50 12.34 -2.32
C GLY A 180 17.65 11.08 -2.10
N ILE A 181 17.45 10.69 -0.84
CA ILE A 181 16.51 9.67 -0.40
C ILE A 181 15.45 10.39 0.43
N GLU A 182 14.17 10.19 0.10
CA GLU A 182 13.06 10.77 0.84
C GLU A 182 12.52 9.80 1.90
N TYR A 183 11.89 10.34 2.94
CA TYR A 183 11.22 9.55 3.97
C TYR A 183 9.69 9.56 3.78
N PRO A 184 9.00 8.43 3.98
CA PRO A 184 9.54 7.11 4.30
C PRO A 184 10.29 6.48 3.12
N VAL A 185 11.34 5.70 3.42
CA VAL A 185 12.21 5.11 2.39
C VAL A 185 11.47 4.02 1.63
N SER A 186 11.38 4.18 0.32
CA SER A 186 10.82 3.16 -0.56
C SER A 186 11.82 2.01 -0.78
N ILE A 187 11.31 0.79 -1.00
CA ILE A 187 12.16 -0.37 -1.31
C ILE A 187 13.04 -0.10 -2.55
N LYS A 188 12.54 0.67 -3.52
CA LYS A 188 13.26 1.03 -4.76
C LYS A 188 14.49 1.90 -4.52
N ASP A 189 14.54 2.61 -3.39
CA ASP A 189 15.64 3.49 -3.02
C ASP A 189 16.73 2.76 -2.21
N ILE A 190 16.47 1.54 -1.73
CA ILE A 190 17.43 0.75 -0.94
C ILE A 190 18.75 0.52 -1.67
N PRO A 191 18.80 0.15 -2.98
CA PRO A 191 20.07 -0.01 -3.69
C PRO A 191 20.95 1.25 -3.66
N LYS A 192 20.33 2.43 -3.65
CA LYS A 192 21.05 3.71 -3.58
C LYS A 192 21.62 3.94 -2.17
N VAL A 193 20.86 3.62 -1.13
CA VAL A 193 21.35 3.68 0.26
C VAL A 193 22.53 2.72 0.45
N GLU A 194 22.41 1.47 0.00
CA GLU A 194 23.46 0.46 0.08
C GLU A 194 24.76 0.96 -0.56
N LYS A 195 24.67 1.46 -1.81
CA LYS A 195 25.82 2.00 -2.53
C LYS A 195 26.44 3.22 -1.85
N GLN A 196 25.62 4.10 -1.28
CA GLN A 196 26.09 5.32 -0.60
C GLN A 196 26.79 5.03 0.74
N ASN A 197 26.52 3.88 1.36
CA ASN A 197 26.96 3.55 2.72
C ASN A 197 27.78 2.25 2.82
N ASN A 198 27.99 1.54 1.71
CA ASN A 198 28.64 0.24 1.64
C ASN A 198 27.98 -0.80 2.57
N LEU A 199 26.65 -0.93 2.47
CA LEU A 199 25.83 -1.86 3.25
C LEU A 199 25.20 -2.93 2.35
N SER A 200 24.88 -4.09 2.93
CA SER A 200 24.03 -5.11 2.33
C SER A 200 22.74 -5.18 3.13
N ILE A 201 21.61 -4.82 2.55
CA ILE A 201 20.32 -4.73 3.23
C ILE A 201 19.37 -5.76 2.62
N ASN A 202 18.88 -6.68 3.45
CA ASN A 202 17.79 -7.56 3.05
C ASN A 202 16.50 -7.09 3.72
N VAL A 203 15.38 -7.27 3.05
CA VAL A 203 14.05 -6.90 3.54
C VAL A 203 13.13 -8.09 3.35
N PHE A 204 12.51 -8.50 4.45
CA PHE A 204 11.52 -9.56 4.50
C PHE A 204 10.19 -9.00 4.98
N ALA A 205 9.08 -9.59 4.55
CA ALA A 205 7.76 -9.29 5.06
C ALA A 205 7.07 -10.56 5.56
N LEU A 206 6.13 -10.38 6.48
CA LEU A 206 5.29 -11.48 6.95
C LEU A 206 4.17 -11.73 5.95
N GLU A 207 3.93 -12.99 5.60
CA GLU A 207 2.71 -13.40 4.90
C GLU A 207 1.47 -13.17 5.78
N ASP A 208 1.61 -13.45 7.08
CA ASP A 208 0.62 -13.16 8.11
C ASP A 208 1.24 -12.29 9.21
N GLN A 209 0.72 -11.08 9.38
CA GLN A 209 1.19 -10.09 10.37
C GLN A 209 1.12 -10.60 11.82
N THR A 210 0.43 -11.70 12.08
CA THR A 210 0.32 -12.34 13.41
C THR A 210 1.30 -13.51 13.61
N ASN A 211 1.91 -14.05 12.54
CA ASN A 211 2.76 -15.24 12.59
C ASN A 211 4.16 -15.00 12.04
N LYS A 212 5.17 -14.99 12.93
CA LYS A 212 6.58 -14.76 12.59
C LYS A 212 7.25 -15.86 11.73
N GLN A 213 6.60 -17.02 11.53
CA GLN A 213 7.21 -18.16 10.83
C GLN A 213 7.06 -18.09 9.30
N SER A 214 6.15 -17.26 8.80
CA SER A 214 5.89 -17.13 7.37
C SER A 214 6.48 -15.82 6.85
N LEU A 215 7.78 -15.84 6.54
CA LEU A 215 8.49 -14.70 5.97
C LEU A 215 8.73 -14.93 4.48
N HIS A 216 8.56 -13.89 3.68
CA HIS A 216 8.96 -13.89 2.27
C HIS A 216 9.91 -12.71 1.99
N PRO A 217 10.90 -12.89 1.10
CA PRO A 217 11.78 -11.81 0.70
C PRO A 217 11.03 -10.77 -0.13
N VAL A 218 11.24 -9.51 0.21
CA VAL A 218 10.73 -8.34 -0.52
C VAL A 218 11.86 -7.65 -1.28
N TYR A 219 13.07 -7.66 -0.71
CA TYR A 219 14.29 -7.18 -1.33
C TYR A 219 15.47 -7.97 -0.77
N ILE A 220 16.32 -8.50 -1.64
CA ILE A 220 17.56 -9.16 -1.25
C ILE A 220 18.70 -8.38 -1.88
N SER A 221 19.67 -8.00 -1.06
CA SER A 221 20.84 -7.29 -1.55
C SER A 221 21.64 -8.16 -2.50
N ASN A 222 22.17 -7.55 -3.55
CA ASN A 222 23.21 -8.14 -4.40
C ASN A 222 24.59 -7.53 -4.13
N VAL A 223 24.72 -6.72 -3.07
CA VAL A 223 25.96 -6.04 -2.69
C VAL A 223 26.70 -6.91 -1.68
N GLU A 224 27.92 -7.31 -2.01
CA GLU A 224 28.80 -7.94 -1.02
C GLU A 224 29.33 -6.87 -0.05
N SER A 225 28.83 -6.88 1.19
CA SER A 225 29.32 -6.03 2.27
C SER A 225 29.55 -6.83 3.54
N LYS A 226 30.52 -6.38 4.35
CA LYS A 226 30.73 -6.92 5.71
C LYS A 226 29.58 -6.59 6.65
N ASN A 227 28.81 -5.54 6.35
CA ASN A 227 27.69 -5.09 7.16
C ASN A 227 26.38 -5.52 6.48
N VAL A 228 25.94 -6.74 6.80
CA VAL A 228 24.64 -7.27 6.39
C VAL A 228 23.59 -6.85 7.41
N ILE A 229 22.46 -6.30 6.95
CA ILE A 229 21.36 -5.82 7.77
C ILE A 229 20.07 -6.44 7.26
N ASP A 230 19.47 -7.30 8.07
CA ASP A 230 18.17 -7.89 7.77
C ASP A 230 17.06 -7.04 8.40
N LEU A 231 16.13 -6.57 7.58
CA LEU A 231 14.99 -5.76 8.00
C LEU A 231 13.69 -6.55 7.85
N LEU A 232 12.80 -6.36 8.82
CA LEU A 232 11.41 -6.75 8.69
C LEU A 232 10.58 -5.54 8.25
N TYR A 233 9.84 -5.71 7.17
CA TYR A 233 8.87 -4.75 6.66
C TYR A 233 7.46 -5.13 7.14
N ILE A 234 6.82 -4.21 7.86
CA ILE A 234 5.46 -4.37 8.36
C ILE A 234 4.54 -3.33 7.73
N GLU A 235 3.34 -3.76 7.39
CA GLU A 235 2.30 -2.94 6.79
C GLU A 235 1.09 -2.90 7.73
N SER A 236 0.47 -1.74 7.85
CA SER A 236 -0.87 -1.57 8.39
C SER A 236 -1.72 -0.88 7.33
N ASN A 237 -3.04 -0.79 7.51
CA ASN A 237 -3.94 -0.16 6.51
C ASN A 237 -3.59 1.30 6.17
N GLU A 238 -2.76 1.96 6.98
CA GLU A 238 -2.45 3.39 6.85
C GLU A 238 -0.95 3.68 6.66
N ASN A 239 -0.05 2.79 7.08
CA ASN A 239 1.38 3.06 7.16
C ASN A 239 2.21 1.81 6.87
N THR A 240 3.48 2.02 6.54
CA THR A 240 4.49 0.97 6.43
C THR A 240 5.66 1.28 7.36
N HIS A 241 6.32 0.28 7.90
CA HIS A 241 7.37 0.48 8.90
C HIS A 241 8.46 -0.59 8.80
N TYR A 242 9.70 -0.19 9.05
CA TYR A 242 10.84 -1.10 9.09
C TYR A 242 11.25 -1.39 10.53
N CYS A 243 11.56 -2.65 10.80
CA CYS A 243 12.18 -3.11 12.04
C CYS A 243 13.50 -3.80 11.72
N LEU A 244 14.44 -3.79 12.65
CA LEU A 244 15.65 -4.59 12.53
C LEU A 244 15.38 -6.04 12.95
N SER A 245 15.78 -7.01 12.13
CA SER A 245 15.91 -8.42 12.51
C SER A 245 17.36 -8.72 12.90
N LYS A 246 17.57 -9.38 14.04
CA LYS A 246 18.90 -9.81 14.52
C LYS A 246 19.29 -11.21 14.07
N GLU A 247 18.32 -12.00 13.65
CA GLU A 247 18.59 -13.33 13.09
C GLU A 247 18.56 -13.21 11.58
N VAL A 248 19.51 -13.91 10.95
CA VAL A 248 19.52 -14.15 9.51
C VAL A 248 18.22 -14.88 9.19
N ILE A 249 17.30 -14.18 8.52
CA ILE A 249 16.07 -14.76 7.98
C ILE A 249 16.49 -15.49 6.71
N LEU A 250 17.18 -16.62 6.86
CA LEU A 250 17.36 -17.58 5.79
C LEU A 250 16.42 -18.76 6.03
N GLU A 251 15.95 -19.27 4.90
CA GLU A 251 14.79 -20.12 4.68
C GLU A 251 14.63 -21.27 5.68
N GLY A 252 13.37 -21.55 6.02
CA GLY A 252 13.02 -22.82 6.65
C GLY A 252 13.48 -23.98 5.76
N GLU A 253 14.10 -24.97 6.40
CA GLU A 253 14.30 -26.30 5.83
C GLU A 253 12.99 -26.94 5.35
#